data_AF-D7FXY2-F1
#
_entry.id   AF-D7FXY2-F1
#
_cell.length_a   1.000
_cell.length_b   1.000
_cell.length_c   1.000
_cell.angle_alpha   90.00
_cell.angle_beta   90.00
_cell.angle_gamma   90.00
#
_symmetry.space_group_name_H-M   'P 1'
#
loop_
_entity.id
_entity.type
_entity.pdbx_description
1 polymer ?
#
loop_
_entity_poly.entity_id
_entity_poly.type
_entity_poly.pdbx_seq_one_letter_code
_entity_poly.pdbx_strand_id
1 'polypeptide(L)'
;METVKTQPQVNSCFLFQKQRVFLSTLRVAFKPTVFLGLDYSSRVAPIWAVVQLDSGCSRTLDAFLSSLPRAQVMRFLRSRCITRAKKGQLVAALRERLSAVSPNGKVSDEDEEALKGLENAMLTKSTVDLRSLATAREEEPIHYEFDRKFLFRVLVLGNAQLAQMVGARGPNMQTNAACAGSTLAVAMAQDMIQIGRCERMVVIAGDDASGEVLLPWIGNGFRALGASSIAADPSDAALPFDARRNGMLLGAGGIGMVLETEGAAARRHCEAVGIRASQPPPPPPPSTNGVMKARLLETQISNSAYHGASMDKHHIAIELERFLVAMERNWGISRDAIAESGVYFSHETCTHATPTASCAFNEVWALRQCFGEELLSRLVIINTKGFTGHPMGVSFEDVAAVEVLHRGIIPPTANNPAVDPSLGKLRLSQGGAYAAKYAMRFAAGFGSQVAFALYAAVDSVDDVAQS
;
A
#
# COMPACT_ATOMS: atom_id res chain seq x y z
N MET A 1 19.31 46.41 24.77
CA MET A 1 20.50 46.02 24.00
C MET A 1 21.05 44.77 24.68
N GLU A 2 21.25 43.69 23.91
CA GLU A 2 21.95 42.44 24.28
C GLU A 2 21.31 41.52 25.34
N THR A 3 20.70 40.38 24.95
CA THR A 3 21.23 39.01 24.62
C THR A 3 21.20 38.07 25.83
N VAL A 4 20.34 37.04 25.79
CA VAL A 4 20.60 35.71 26.39
C VAL A 4 19.81 34.63 25.63
N LYS A 5 20.54 33.58 25.20
CA LYS A 5 20.09 32.25 24.76
C LYS A 5 19.59 31.42 25.95
N THR A 6 18.58 30.57 25.77
CA THR A 6 18.68 29.09 25.93
C THR A 6 17.31 28.39 25.79
N GLN A 7 17.37 27.20 25.19
CA GLN A 7 16.31 26.21 24.99
C GLN A 7 15.79 25.58 26.30
N PRO A 8 14.62 24.94 26.26
CA PRO A 8 13.95 24.38 27.43
C PRO A 8 14.46 22.98 27.81
N GLN A 9 14.71 22.77 29.10
CA GLN A 9 14.61 21.46 29.73
C GLN A 9 13.17 21.26 30.21
N VAL A 10 12.49 20.22 29.72
CA VAL A 10 11.28 19.71 30.38
C VAL A 10 11.50 18.23 30.68
N ASN A 11 11.40 17.95 31.97
CA ASN A 11 11.57 16.67 32.63
C ASN A 11 10.62 15.60 32.08
N SER A 12 11.19 14.45 31.77
CA SER A 12 10.53 13.18 31.47
C SER A 12 9.94 12.56 32.75
N CYS A 13 8.67 12.85 33.06
CA CYS A 13 7.92 12.03 34.00
C CYS A 13 6.39 12.24 33.94
N PHE A 14 5.74 12.11 32.79
CA PHE A 14 4.27 11.98 32.73
C PHE A 14 3.84 11.37 31.39
N LEU A 15 3.74 10.03 31.33
CA LEU A 15 2.90 9.30 30.35
C LEU A 15 2.94 7.78 30.66
N PHE A 16 2.57 7.42 31.89
CA PHE A 16 2.25 6.04 32.28
C PHE A 16 0.90 6.03 33.02
N GLN A 17 -0.19 6.51 32.39
CA GLN A 17 -1.52 6.40 33.01
C GLN A 17 -2.75 6.43 32.07
N LYS A 18 -2.63 6.05 30.79
CA LYS A 18 -3.82 5.82 29.92
C LYS A 18 -3.75 4.53 29.09
N GLN A 19 -3.40 3.41 29.74
CA GLN A 19 -3.56 2.06 29.16
C GLN A 19 -4.24 1.06 30.12
N ARG A 20 -5.03 1.55 31.10
CA ARG A 20 -5.68 0.71 32.13
C ARG A 20 -7.20 0.67 32.11
N VAL A 21 -7.87 1.20 31.08
CA VAL A 21 -9.35 1.14 30.95
C VAL A 21 -9.84 0.11 29.92
N PHE A 22 -8.94 -0.59 29.19
CA PHE A 22 -9.36 -1.59 28.18
C PHE A 22 -8.99 -3.04 28.51
N LEU A 23 -8.40 -3.32 29.68
CA LEU A 23 -7.87 -4.65 30.04
C LEU A 23 -8.40 -5.22 31.37
N SER A 24 -9.47 -4.65 31.94
CA SER A 24 -10.09 -5.18 33.17
C SER A 24 -11.15 -6.26 32.96
N THR A 25 -11.48 -6.64 31.71
CA THR A 25 -12.57 -7.60 31.46
C THR A 25 -12.11 -8.98 30.98
N LEU A 26 -10.84 -9.19 30.63
CA LEU A 26 -10.40 -10.47 30.03
C LEU A 26 -9.01 -10.90 30.54
N ARG A 27 -8.96 -11.30 31.83
CA ARG A 27 -7.82 -12.02 32.41
C ARG A 27 -8.26 -13.05 33.45
N VAL A 28 -8.93 -14.11 33.00
CA VAL A 28 -9.01 -15.43 33.67
C VAL A 28 -9.40 -16.39 32.52
N ALA A 29 -8.71 -17.44 32.09
CA ALA A 29 -7.58 -18.22 32.57
C ALA A 29 -7.01 -19.04 31.37
N PHE A 30 -5.93 -19.79 31.64
CA PHE A 30 -5.34 -20.90 30.86
C PHE A 30 -4.23 -20.61 29.83
N LYS A 31 -3.00 -20.77 30.31
CA LYS A 31 -1.87 -21.47 29.66
C LYS A 31 -1.99 -23.00 29.96
N PRO A 32 -1.14 -23.90 29.42
CA PRO A 32 -0.62 -24.08 28.05
C PRO A 32 -0.65 -25.60 27.63
N THR A 33 0.16 -25.99 26.61
CA THR A 33 0.77 -27.34 26.35
C THR A 33 -0.05 -28.34 25.47
N VAL A 34 0.46 -29.22 24.57
CA VAL A 34 1.79 -29.79 24.17
C VAL A 34 1.80 -30.15 22.65
N PHE A 35 3.03 -30.26 22.11
CA PHE A 35 3.58 -30.71 20.82
C PHE A 35 3.18 -32.08 20.22
N LEU A 36 3.39 -32.20 18.89
CA LEU A 36 4.29 -33.12 18.14
C LEU A 36 3.75 -33.17 16.70
N GLY A 37 4.49 -33.02 15.61
CA GLY A 37 5.90 -33.16 15.26
C GLY A 37 5.87 -33.66 13.81
N LEU A 38 6.81 -33.28 12.95
CA LEU A 38 7.26 -34.10 11.82
C LEU A 38 8.46 -33.41 11.16
N ASP A 39 9.53 -34.19 11.16
CA ASP A 39 10.83 -34.01 10.54
C ASP A 39 10.70 -33.98 9.01
N TYR A 40 11.40 -33.07 8.34
CA TYR A 40 11.93 -33.37 7.02
C TYR A 40 13.27 -32.70 6.80
N SER A 41 14.23 -33.57 6.56
CA SER A 41 15.63 -33.32 6.37
C SER A 41 15.95 -32.75 4.98
N SER A 42 16.92 -31.84 5.01
CA SER A 42 17.99 -31.67 4.00
C SER A 42 17.78 -30.71 2.80
N ARG A 43 18.69 -29.71 2.82
CA ARG A 43 19.44 -29.07 1.72
C ARG A 43 18.75 -28.01 0.85
N VAL A 44 19.12 -26.74 1.08
CA VAL A 44 19.20 -25.69 0.04
C VAL A 44 20.48 -24.86 0.23
N ALA A 45 21.16 -24.59 -0.88
CA ALA A 45 22.40 -23.80 -0.99
C ALA A 45 22.17 -22.28 -0.81
N PRO A 46 23.20 -21.49 -0.45
CA PRO A 46 23.05 -20.04 -0.27
C PRO A 46 23.22 -19.26 -1.60
N ILE A 47 22.27 -18.37 -1.88
CA ILE A 47 22.37 -17.31 -2.90
C ILE A 47 23.17 -16.15 -2.29
N TRP A 48 24.26 -15.74 -2.96
CA TRP A 48 25.06 -14.58 -2.58
C TRP A 48 24.54 -13.34 -3.31
N ALA A 49 24.12 -12.31 -2.56
CA ALA A 49 23.86 -10.97 -3.11
C ALA A 49 25.09 -10.09 -2.85
N VAL A 50 25.65 -9.50 -3.92
CA VAL A 50 26.74 -8.52 -3.84
C VAL A 50 26.13 -7.12 -3.85
N VAL A 51 26.33 -6.36 -2.76
CA VAL A 51 25.93 -4.95 -2.66
C VAL A 51 27.18 -4.08 -2.81
N GLN A 52 27.23 -3.28 -3.86
CA GLN A 52 28.27 -2.27 -4.07
C GLN A 52 27.78 -0.95 -3.47
N LEU A 53 28.37 -0.53 -2.35
CA LEU A 53 28.02 0.72 -1.67
C LEU A 53 28.87 1.88 -2.22
N ASP A 54 28.22 2.89 -2.78
CA ASP A 54 28.87 4.15 -3.17
C ASP A 54 28.96 5.13 -1.96
N SER A 55 29.77 6.17 -2.10
CA SER A 55 30.29 7.06 -1.03
C SER A 55 29.27 7.94 -0.28
N GLY A 56 27.99 7.98 -0.70
CA GLY A 56 26.94 8.78 -0.04
C GLY A 56 26.14 8.06 1.06
N CYS A 57 26.44 6.79 1.38
CA CYS A 57 25.54 5.90 2.11
C CYS A 57 25.77 5.77 3.63
N SER A 58 26.35 6.78 4.31
CA SER A 58 26.64 6.69 5.75
C SER A 58 25.36 6.45 6.58
N ARG A 59 24.29 7.21 6.31
CA ARG A 59 23.03 7.13 7.08
C ARG A 59 22.29 5.80 6.89
N THR A 60 22.40 5.19 5.71
CA THR A 60 21.74 3.91 5.39
C THR A 60 22.45 2.73 6.06
N LEU A 61 23.78 2.80 6.18
CA LEU A 61 24.57 1.81 6.91
C LEU A 61 24.30 1.91 8.42
N ASP A 62 24.16 3.13 8.96
CA ASP A 62 23.84 3.37 10.36
C ASP A 62 22.44 2.85 10.75
N ALA A 63 21.44 3.05 9.88
CA ALA A 63 20.09 2.49 10.04
C ALA A 63 20.07 0.95 9.93
N PHE A 64 20.86 0.38 9.02
CA PHE A 64 20.97 -1.07 8.87
C PHE A 64 21.64 -1.72 10.08
N LEU A 65 22.78 -1.17 10.55
CA LEU A 65 23.53 -1.68 11.69
C LEU A 65 22.80 -1.48 13.03
N SER A 66 21.93 -0.47 13.16
CA SER A 66 21.11 -0.25 14.36
C SER A 66 19.96 -1.23 14.51
N SER A 67 19.53 -1.88 13.42
CA SER A 67 18.49 -2.93 13.45
C SER A 67 19.01 -4.34 13.76
N LEU A 68 20.34 -4.53 13.77
CA LEU A 68 20.98 -5.84 13.91
C LEU A 68 21.50 -6.07 15.35
N PRO A 69 21.27 -7.25 15.95
CA PRO A 69 21.92 -7.64 17.20
C PRO A 69 23.45 -7.60 17.08
N ARG A 70 24.17 -7.32 18.19
CA ARG A 70 25.65 -7.22 18.25
C ARG A 70 26.37 -8.37 17.52
N ALA A 71 25.86 -9.60 17.64
CA ALA A 71 26.41 -10.78 16.96
C ALA A 71 26.30 -10.74 15.41
N GLN A 72 25.24 -10.15 14.86
CA GLN A 72 25.04 -10.02 13.41
C GLN A 72 25.88 -8.88 12.82
N VAL A 73 26.07 -7.78 13.56
CA VAL A 73 27.03 -6.72 13.22
C VAL A 73 28.44 -7.31 13.11
N MET A 74 28.86 -8.13 14.07
CA MET A 74 30.18 -8.79 14.04
C MET A 74 30.33 -9.78 12.87
N ARG A 75 29.24 -10.43 12.44
CA ARG A 75 29.24 -11.32 11.26
C ARG A 75 29.29 -10.54 9.95
N PHE A 76 28.66 -9.36 9.87
CA PHE A 76 28.72 -8.46 8.73
C PHE A 76 30.13 -7.88 8.52
N LEU A 77 30.82 -7.50 9.60
CA LEU A 77 32.21 -7.04 9.58
C LEU A 77 33.20 -8.10 9.09
N ARG A 78 32.87 -9.39 9.23
CA ARG A 78 33.65 -10.53 8.72
C ARG A 78 33.41 -10.83 7.23
N SER A 79 32.44 -10.18 6.59
CA SER A 79 32.15 -10.38 5.16
C SER A 79 33.14 -9.58 4.28
N ARG A 80 33.53 -10.12 3.12
CA ARG A 80 34.54 -9.54 2.20
C ARG A 80 34.12 -8.24 1.50
N CYS A 81 33.04 -7.57 1.94
CA CYS A 81 32.41 -6.46 1.21
C CYS A 81 32.99 -5.05 1.49
N ILE A 82 34.07 -4.92 2.27
CA ILE A 82 34.61 -3.60 2.67
C ILE A 82 35.95 -3.32 1.97
N THR A 83 35.95 -2.35 1.04
CA THR A 83 37.17 -1.87 0.37
C THR A 83 38.05 -1.00 1.28
N ARG A 84 39.35 -0.93 0.97
CA ARG A 84 40.43 -0.38 1.83
C ARG A 84 40.21 1.07 2.28
N ALA A 85 39.58 1.92 1.47
CA ALA A 85 39.33 3.33 1.76
C ALA A 85 38.21 3.58 2.79
N LYS A 86 37.33 2.59 3.04
CA LYS A 86 36.19 2.69 3.97
C LYS A 86 36.46 2.10 5.35
N LYS A 87 37.66 1.54 5.57
CA LYS A 87 38.00 0.80 6.80
C LYS A 87 38.30 1.72 8.00
N GLY A 88 39.05 2.80 7.79
CA GLY A 88 39.35 3.77 8.86
C GLY A 88 38.12 4.56 9.31
N GLN A 89 37.22 4.90 8.37
CA GLN A 89 35.96 5.58 8.67
C GLN A 89 35.02 4.71 9.53
N LEU A 90 35.04 3.39 9.31
CA LEU A 90 34.22 2.45 10.07
C LEU A 90 34.71 2.28 11.52
N VAL A 91 36.03 2.19 11.74
CA VAL A 91 36.61 2.13 13.09
C VAL A 91 36.34 3.44 13.85
N ALA A 92 36.46 4.59 13.17
CA ALA A 92 36.14 5.89 13.74
C ALA A 92 34.66 6.01 14.15
N ALA A 93 33.72 5.59 13.29
CA ALA A 93 32.29 5.60 13.58
C ALA A 93 31.91 4.66 14.74
N LEU A 94 32.53 3.48 14.82
CA LEU A 94 32.33 2.54 15.92
C LEU A 94 32.88 3.09 17.24
N ARG A 95 34.05 3.76 17.22
CA ARG A 95 34.67 4.40 18.39
C ARG A 95 33.79 5.53 18.93
N GLU A 96 33.30 6.41 18.06
CA GLU A 96 32.41 7.51 18.43
C GLU A 96 31.13 7.01 19.11
N ARG A 97 30.57 5.91 18.59
CA ARG A 97 29.37 5.28 19.14
C ARG A 97 29.60 4.59 20.48
N LEU A 98 30.71 3.86 20.65
CA LEU A 98 31.07 3.26 21.94
C LEU A 98 31.28 4.34 23.01
N SER A 99 31.81 5.51 22.61
CA SER A 99 31.92 6.67 23.49
C SER A 99 30.55 7.21 23.88
N ALA A 100 29.61 7.30 22.93
CA ALA A 100 28.28 7.85 23.16
C ALA A 100 27.36 6.98 24.04
N VAL A 101 27.57 5.65 24.05
CA VAL A 101 26.77 4.71 24.87
C VAL A 101 27.46 4.42 26.21
N SER A 102 28.72 4.84 26.38
CA SER A 102 29.46 4.70 27.63
C SER A 102 28.98 5.73 28.67
N PRO A 103 28.73 5.33 29.93
CA PRO A 103 28.26 6.23 30.99
C PRO A 103 29.13 7.47 31.23
N ASN A 104 30.43 7.38 30.90
CA ASN A 104 31.43 8.43 31.12
C ASN A 104 31.88 9.11 29.82
N GLY A 105 31.19 8.86 28.69
CA GLY A 105 31.54 9.44 27.40
C GLY A 105 32.88 8.96 26.82
N LYS A 106 33.51 7.96 27.43
CA LYS A 106 34.81 7.39 27.04
C LYS A 106 34.66 5.91 26.70
N VAL A 107 35.25 5.50 25.58
CA VAL A 107 35.39 4.10 25.19
C VAL A 107 36.21 3.37 26.26
N SER A 108 35.78 2.18 26.68
CA SER A 108 36.50 1.39 27.67
C SER A 108 37.84 0.92 27.10
N ASP A 109 38.84 0.66 27.96
CA ASP A 109 40.14 0.16 27.50
C ASP A 109 40.00 -1.19 26.78
N GLU A 110 39.05 -2.02 27.19
CA GLU A 110 38.73 -3.31 26.58
C GLU A 110 38.12 -3.15 25.16
N ASP A 111 37.27 -2.14 24.97
CA ASP A 111 36.69 -1.81 23.67
C ASP A 111 37.71 -1.10 22.75
N GLU A 112 38.62 -0.29 23.29
CA GLU A 112 39.74 0.30 22.54
C GLU A 112 40.73 -0.76 22.07
N GLU A 113 41.01 -1.75 22.90
CA GLU A 113 41.86 -2.90 22.52
C GLU A 113 41.19 -3.75 21.45
N ALA A 114 39.87 -3.95 21.52
CA ALA A 114 39.09 -4.60 20.48
C ALA A 114 39.07 -3.80 19.16
N LEU A 115 38.93 -2.47 19.21
CA LEU A 115 38.98 -1.60 18.03
C LEU A 115 40.37 -1.61 17.37
N LYS A 116 41.44 -1.57 18.17
CA LYS A 116 42.83 -1.72 17.69
C LYS A 116 43.09 -3.11 17.10
N GLY A 117 42.53 -4.16 17.70
CA GLY A 117 42.58 -5.52 17.16
C GLY A 117 41.88 -5.62 15.80
N LEU A 118 40.73 -4.96 15.66
CA LEU A 118 39.99 -4.86 14.40
C LEU A 118 40.79 -4.08 13.34
N GLU A 119 41.39 -2.95 13.74
CA GLU A 119 42.21 -2.09 12.88
C GLU A 119 43.47 -2.82 12.38
N ASN A 120 44.16 -3.54 13.27
CA ASN A 120 45.32 -4.38 12.93
C ASN A 120 44.96 -5.55 12.01
N ALA A 121 43.86 -6.26 12.29
CA ALA A 121 43.36 -7.34 11.44
C ALA A 121 42.93 -6.84 10.05
N MET A 122 42.52 -5.56 9.96
CA MET A 122 42.15 -4.90 8.71
C MET A 122 43.35 -4.40 7.87
N LEU A 123 44.53 -4.26 8.50
CA LEU A 123 45.78 -3.78 7.90
C LEU A 123 46.70 -4.90 7.39
N THR A 124 46.71 -6.06 8.04
CA THR A 124 47.50 -7.22 7.60
C THR A 124 46.94 -7.86 6.33
N LYS A 125 47.74 -7.91 5.25
CA LYS A 125 47.35 -8.39 3.92
C LYS A 125 47.25 -9.92 3.81
N SER A 126 47.46 -10.65 4.89
CA SER A 126 47.38 -12.11 4.93
C SER A 126 45.99 -12.53 5.40
N THR A 127 45.37 -13.44 4.66
CA THR A 127 44.28 -14.29 5.14
C THR A 127 44.65 -14.88 6.49
N VAL A 128 44.19 -14.25 7.57
CA VAL A 128 44.20 -14.84 8.91
C VAL A 128 43.27 -16.05 8.82
N ASP A 129 43.83 -17.25 8.95
CA ASP A 129 43.03 -18.45 9.15
C ASP A 129 42.38 -18.36 10.54
N LEU A 130 41.19 -17.76 10.53
CA LEU A 130 40.32 -17.51 11.69
C LEU A 130 39.95 -18.79 12.46
N ARG A 131 40.32 -19.97 11.98
CA ARG A 131 40.20 -21.23 12.73
C ARG A 131 41.14 -21.29 13.94
N SER A 132 42.29 -20.62 13.87
CA SER A 132 43.29 -20.63 14.95
C SER A 132 42.94 -19.75 16.16
N LEU A 133 41.94 -18.87 16.03
CA LEU A 133 41.40 -18.07 17.14
C LEU A 133 40.22 -18.75 17.85
N ALA A 134 39.71 -19.86 17.31
CA ALA A 134 38.59 -20.62 17.89
C ALA A 134 39.02 -21.56 19.03
N THR A 135 40.32 -21.67 19.33
CA THR A 135 40.85 -22.58 20.36
C THR A 135 41.22 -21.89 21.68
N ALA A 136 41.00 -20.58 21.81
CA ALA A 136 41.39 -19.82 23.01
C ALA A 136 40.22 -18.99 23.58
N ARG A 137 39.12 -19.66 23.89
CA ARG A 137 38.13 -19.35 24.91
C ARG A 137 37.04 -20.40 24.74
N GLU A 138 36.68 -21.12 25.80
CA GLU A 138 35.43 -21.87 25.83
C GLU A 138 34.31 -20.85 25.60
N GLU A 139 33.91 -20.69 24.34
CA GLU A 139 32.78 -19.86 23.94
C GLU A 139 31.55 -20.51 24.58
N GLU A 140 30.93 -19.85 25.56
CA GLU A 140 29.54 -20.17 25.90
C GLU A 140 28.77 -20.15 24.56
N PRO A 141 28.19 -21.28 24.14
CA PRO A 141 27.53 -21.34 22.86
C PRO A 141 26.42 -20.29 22.89
N ILE A 142 26.52 -19.27 22.02
CA ILE A 142 25.44 -18.32 21.81
C ILE A 142 24.28 -19.14 21.27
N HIS A 143 23.39 -19.57 22.17
CA HIS A 143 22.20 -20.32 21.85
C HIS A 143 21.24 -19.38 21.12
N TYR A 144 21.34 -19.35 19.78
CA TYR A 144 20.32 -18.76 18.94
C TYR A 144 19.07 -19.65 19.01
N GLU A 145 18.06 -19.19 19.73
CA GLU A 145 16.73 -19.79 19.70
C GLU A 145 15.90 -19.07 18.63
N PHE A 146 15.55 -19.80 17.57
CA PHE A 146 14.66 -19.28 16.54
C PHE A 146 13.28 -18.99 17.16
N ASP A 147 12.79 -17.76 17.04
CA ASP A 147 11.47 -17.43 17.58
C ASP A 147 10.41 -18.28 16.88
N ARG A 148 9.83 -19.24 17.61
CA ARG A 148 8.75 -20.11 17.13
C ARG A 148 7.53 -19.33 16.61
N LYS A 149 7.40 -18.04 16.96
CA LYS A 149 6.35 -17.14 16.46
C LYS A 149 6.71 -16.45 15.15
N PHE A 150 7.94 -16.62 14.63
CA PHE A 150 8.37 -15.98 13.39
C PHE A 150 7.40 -16.22 12.25
N LEU A 151 6.96 -17.47 12.04
CA LEU A 151 5.97 -17.80 11.01
C LEU A 151 4.68 -16.99 11.17
N PHE A 152 4.14 -16.89 12.39
CA PHE A 152 2.95 -16.08 12.66
C PHE A 152 3.17 -14.57 12.50
N ARG A 153 4.42 -14.10 12.55
CA ARG A 153 4.78 -12.69 12.36
C ARG A 153 5.01 -12.32 10.90
N VAL A 154 5.43 -13.27 10.06
CA VAL A 154 5.67 -13.03 8.62
C VAL A 154 4.50 -13.40 7.74
N LEU A 155 3.58 -14.24 8.24
CA LEU A 155 2.33 -14.51 7.54
C LEU A 155 1.46 -13.25 7.52
N VAL A 156 0.94 -12.92 6.34
CA VAL A 156 -0.08 -11.89 6.20
C VAL A 156 -1.41 -12.50 6.63
N LEU A 157 -1.85 -12.16 7.84
CA LEU A 157 -3.03 -12.76 8.49
C LEU A 157 -4.17 -11.75 8.73
N GLY A 158 -4.11 -10.54 8.15
CA GLY A 158 -5.09 -9.48 8.43
C GLY A 158 -6.54 -9.90 8.14
N ASN A 159 -6.77 -10.56 7.00
CA ASN A 159 -8.06 -11.14 6.61
C ASN A 159 -8.52 -12.28 7.54
N ALA A 160 -7.61 -13.15 7.98
CA ALA A 160 -7.91 -14.24 8.90
C ALA A 160 -8.24 -13.73 10.32
N GLN A 161 -7.49 -12.74 10.79
CA GLN A 161 -7.73 -12.09 12.08
C GLN A 161 -9.06 -11.35 12.09
N LEU A 162 -9.38 -10.61 11.03
CA LEU A 162 -10.70 -9.97 10.90
C LEU A 162 -11.81 -11.02 10.93
N ALA A 163 -11.69 -12.10 10.14
CA ALA A 163 -12.67 -13.19 10.13
C ALA A 163 -12.87 -13.81 11.52
N GLN A 164 -11.79 -14.00 12.28
CA GLN A 164 -11.87 -14.47 13.67
C GLN A 164 -12.61 -13.46 14.57
N MET A 165 -12.34 -12.16 14.43
CA MET A 165 -12.97 -11.11 15.23
C MET A 165 -14.48 -10.99 14.97
N VAL A 166 -14.92 -11.10 13.71
CA VAL A 166 -16.33 -10.94 13.32
C VAL A 166 -17.09 -12.28 13.23
N GLY A 167 -16.41 -13.41 13.43
CA GLY A 167 -17.02 -14.74 13.31
C GLY A 167 -17.38 -15.14 11.87
N ALA A 168 -16.76 -14.54 10.86
CA ALA A 168 -17.01 -14.87 9.46
C ALA A 168 -16.38 -16.23 9.09
N ARG A 169 -17.21 -17.17 8.61
CA ARG A 169 -16.81 -18.54 8.24
C ARG A 169 -16.90 -18.82 6.73
N GLY A 170 -17.15 -17.80 5.92
CA GLY A 170 -17.22 -17.89 4.46
C GLY A 170 -15.83 -17.95 3.80
N PRO A 171 -15.77 -17.81 2.46
CA PRO A 171 -14.51 -17.72 1.73
C PRO A 171 -13.59 -16.65 2.31
N ASN A 172 -12.31 -16.98 2.47
CA ASN A 172 -11.31 -16.08 3.03
C ASN A 172 -10.00 -16.22 2.25
N MET A 173 -9.57 -15.14 1.61
CA MET A 173 -8.41 -15.15 0.73
C MET A 173 -7.68 -13.80 0.77
N GLN A 174 -6.38 -13.85 0.51
CA GLN A 174 -5.55 -12.69 0.28
C GLN A 174 -5.21 -12.62 -1.21
N THR A 175 -5.24 -11.42 -1.78
CA THR A 175 -4.91 -11.18 -3.19
C THR A 175 -3.73 -10.23 -3.28
N ASN A 176 -2.98 -10.31 -4.38
CA ASN A 176 -1.90 -9.37 -4.69
C ASN A 176 -1.92 -9.05 -6.19
N ALA A 177 -2.32 -7.84 -6.51
CA ALA A 177 -2.18 -7.25 -7.85
C ALA A 177 -1.47 -5.89 -7.77
N ALA A 178 -0.48 -5.79 -6.88
CA ALA A 178 0.22 -4.55 -6.57
C ALA A 178 -0.80 -3.41 -6.33
N CYS A 179 -0.64 -2.29 -7.02
CA CYS A 179 -1.46 -1.10 -6.87
C CYS A 179 -2.92 -1.24 -7.34
N ALA A 180 -3.25 -2.31 -8.07
CA ALA A 180 -4.63 -2.66 -8.45
C ALA A 180 -5.31 -3.61 -7.44
N GLY A 181 -4.62 -4.00 -6.36
CA GLY A 181 -5.03 -5.05 -5.43
C GLY A 181 -6.44 -4.88 -4.85
N SER A 182 -6.79 -3.68 -4.38
CA SER A 182 -8.11 -3.42 -3.80
C SER A 182 -9.24 -3.56 -4.83
N THR A 183 -9.06 -2.99 -6.02
CA THR A 183 -10.07 -3.06 -7.10
C THR A 183 -10.21 -4.50 -7.62
N LEU A 184 -9.12 -5.26 -7.69
CA LEU A 184 -9.16 -6.71 -7.95
C LEU A 184 -9.94 -7.45 -6.86
N ALA A 185 -9.74 -7.13 -5.59
CA ALA A 185 -10.46 -7.76 -4.49
C ALA A 185 -11.97 -7.46 -4.54
N VAL A 186 -12.36 -6.26 -5.00
CA VAL A 186 -13.76 -5.91 -5.29
C VAL A 186 -14.32 -6.78 -6.41
N ALA A 187 -13.59 -6.97 -7.52
CA ALA A 187 -14.01 -7.85 -8.61
C ALA A 187 -14.21 -9.30 -8.14
N MET A 188 -13.24 -9.83 -7.40
CA MET A 188 -13.35 -11.18 -6.84
C MET A 188 -14.50 -11.31 -5.83
N ALA A 189 -14.82 -10.25 -5.09
CA ALA A 189 -15.98 -10.22 -4.21
C ALA A 189 -17.29 -10.27 -5.00
N GLN A 190 -17.38 -9.52 -6.09
CA GLN A 190 -18.52 -9.58 -7.01
C GLN A 190 -18.71 -11.01 -7.54
N ASP A 191 -17.64 -11.62 -8.06
CA ASP A 191 -17.69 -12.98 -8.58
C ASP A 191 -18.18 -13.98 -7.53
N MET A 192 -17.59 -13.98 -6.33
CA MET A 192 -17.94 -14.90 -5.24
C MET A 192 -19.39 -14.77 -4.79
N ILE A 193 -19.93 -13.54 -4.77
CA ILE A 193 -21.32 -13.28 -4.45
C ILE A 193 -22.24 -13.75 -5.58
N GLN A 194 -21.90 -13.44 -6.83
CA GLN A 194 -22.71 -13.82 -8.00
C GLN A 194 -22.81 -15.33 -8.20
N ILE A 195 -21.72 -16.07 -7.97
CA ILE A 195 -21.75 -17.55 -8.06
C ILE A 195 -22.32 -18.22 -6.80
N GLY A 196 -22.80 -17.45 -5.82
CA GLY A 196 -23.47 -17.95 -4.62
C GLY A 196 -22.54 -18.60 -3.57
N ARG A 197 -21.25 -18.28 -3.56
CA ARG A 197 -20.32 -18.78 -2.51
C ARG A 197 -20.52 -18.06 -1.17
N CYS A 198 -21.03 -16.84 -1.19
CA CYS A 198 -21.41 -16.06 -0.02
C CYS A 198 -22.47 -15.01 -0.39
N GLU A 199 -23.22 -14.52 0.59
CA GLU A 199 -24.15 -13.39 0.40
C GLU A 199 -23.51 -12.04 0.70
N ARG A 200 -22.37 -12.05 1.40
CA ARG A 200 -21.64 -10.86 1.86
C ARG A 200 -20.15 -11.14 1.87
N MET A 201 -19.36 -10.20 1.37
CA MET A 201 -17.90 -10.26 1.36
C MET A 201 -17.34 -8.94 1.88
N VAL A 202 -16.36 -9.04 2.79
CA VAL A 202 -15.66 -7.88 3.34
C VAL A 202 -14.34 -7.74 2.60
N VAL A 203 -14.15 -6.62 1.91
CA VAL A 203 -12.90 -6.26 1.24
C VAL A 203 -12.15 -5.31 2.16
N ILE A 204 -10.92 -5.67 2.52
CA ILE A 204 -10.03 -4.82 3.29
C ILE A 204 -8.69 -4.70 2.58
N ALA A 205 -8.04 -3.55 2.71
CA ALA A 205 -6.64 -3.39 2.36
C ALA A 205 -5.96 -2.48 3.38
N GLY A 206 -4.67 -2.69 3.60
CA GLY A 206 -3.85 -1.85 4.47
C GLY A 206 -2.39 -1.93 4.01
N ASP A 207 -1.74 -0.77 3.93
CA ASP A 207 -0.34 -0.64 3.53
C ASP A 207 0.29 0.56 4.24
N ASP A 208 1.57 0.45 4.58
CA ASP A 208 2.35 1.50 5.27
C ASP A 208 3.72 1.68 4.60
N ALA A 209 3.72 1.75 3.27
CA ALA A 209 4.93 1.96 2.48
C ALA A 209 5.72 3.23 2.87
N SER A 210 5.04 4.25 3.39
CA SER A 210 5.65 5.48 3.90
C SER A 210 6.12 5.42 5.35
N GLY A 211 5.88 4.32 6.07
CA GLY A 211 6.28 4.17 7.47
C GLY A 211 7.79 4.09 7.66
N GLU A 212 8.30 4.51 8.83
CA GLU A 212 9.74 4.62 9.11
C GLU A 212 10.53 3.33 8.85
N VAL A 213 9.89 2.18 9.04
CA VAL A 213 10.50 0.85 8.85
C VAL A 213 10.60 0.49 7.37
N LEU A 214 9.56 0.78 6.58
CA LEU A 214 9.47 0.34 5.18
C LEU A 214 10.02 1.37 4.19
N LEU A 215 9.90 2.66 4.48
CA LEU A 215 10.31 3.74 3.59
C LEU A 215 11.78 3.65 3.14
N PRO A 216 12.77 3.29 3.99
CA PRO A 216 14.15 3.11 3.53
C PRO A 216 14.34 1.97 2.53
N TRP A 217 13.43 1.00 2.47
CA TRP A 217 13.48 -0.11 1.52
C TRP A 217 12.65 0.18 0.28
N ILE A 218 11.37 0.47 0.50
CA ILE A 218 10.37 0.70 -0.54
C ILE A 218 10.62 2.03 -1.24
N GLY A 219 10.87 3.10 -0.47
CA GLY A 219 11.18 4.43 -1.00
C GLY A 219 12.45 4.46 -1.83
N ASN A 220 13.53 3.82 -1.37
CA ASN A 220 14.75 3.69 -2.16
C ASN A 220 14.54 2.86 -3.42
N GLY A 221 13.72 1.80 -3.36
CA GLY A 221 13.33 1.01 -4.53
C GLY A 221 12.60 1.84 -5.58
N PHE A 222 11.54 2.57 -5.19
CA PHE A 222 10.82 3.44 -6.12
C PHE A 222 11.66 4.61 -6.62
N ARG A 223 12.58 5.13 -5.80
CA ARG A 223 13.55 6.14 -6.23
C ARG A 223 14.50 5.59 -7.29
N ALA A 224 15.03 4.37 -7.10
CA ALA A 224 15.91 3.72 -8.06
C ALA A 224 15.19 3.41 -9.39
N LEU A 225 13.88 3.13 -9.34
CA LEU A 225 13.03 2.97 -10.52
C LEU A 225 12.66 4.30 -11.19
N GLY A 226 13.00 5.46 -10.60
CA GLY A 226 12.60 6.78 -11.11
C GLY A 226 11.10 7.07 -10.95
N ALA A 227 10.40 6.33 -10.09
CA ALA A 227 8.96 6.41 -9.95
C ALA A 227 8.51 7.28 -8.76
N SER A 228 9.39 7.54 -7.78
CA SER A 228 9.09 8.40 -6.63
C SER A 228 9.53 9.85 -6.88
N SER A 229 8.72 10.81 -6.44
CA SER A 229 9.08 12.23 -6.48
C SER A 229 10.27 12.53 -5.56
N ILE A 230 11.05 13.53 -5.94
CA ILE A 230 12.18 14.04 -5.17
C ILE A 230 11.96 15.48 -4.69
N ALA A 231 10.77 16.04 -4.93
CA ALA A 231 10.46 17.40 -4.50
C ALA A 231 10.43 17.47 -2.97
N ALA A 232 10.89 18.61 -2.44
CA ALA A 232 10.93 18.84 -1.00
C ALA A 232 9.52 19.16 -0.45
N ASP A 233 8.74 19.93 -1.21
CA ASP A 233 7.40 20.33 -0.82
C ASP A 233 6.34 19.38 -1.40
N PRO A 234 5.41 18.84 -0.59
CA PRO A 234 4.38 17.91 -1.06
C PRO A 234 3.50 18.49 -2.19
N SER A 235 3.25 19.80 -2.19
CA SER A 235 2.48 20.47 -3.25
C SER A 235 3.15 20.40 -4.62
N ASP A 236 4.47 20.26 -4.66
CA ASP A 236 5.27 20.14 -5.89
C ASP A 236 5.51 18.68 -6.31
N ALA A 237 5.06 17.72 -5.50
CA ALA A 237 5.10 16.30 -5.81
C ALA A 237 3.71 15.74 -6.16
N ALA A 238 2.66 16.22 -5.49
CA ALA A 238 1.29 15.76 -5.63
C ALA A 238 0.58 16.44 -6.81
N LEU A 239 1.06 16.17 -8.03
CA LEU A 239 0.74 16.91 -9.26
C LEU A 239 0.03 16.04 -10.32
N PRO A 240 -1.18 15.52 -10.05
CA PRO A 240 -1.88 14.66 -11.00
C PRO A 240 -2.26 15.43 -12.28
N PHE A 241 -1.90 14.85 -13.44
CA PHE A 241 -2.11 15.40 -14.79
C PHE A 241 -1.41 16.74 -15.10
N ASP A 242 -0.58 17.27 -14.20
CA ASP A 242 0.18 18.50 -14.43
C ASP A 242 1.46 18.18 -15.24
N ALA A 243 1.87 19.11 -16.11
CA ALA A 243 3.09 19.00 -16.90
C ALA A 243 4.37 18.88 -16.05
N ARG A 244 4.34 19.36 -14.80
CA ARG A 244 5.48 19.41 -13.87
C ARG A 244 5.63 18.16 -13.02
N ARG A 245 4.74 17.17 -13.16
CA ARG A 245 4.81 15.92 -12.39
C ARG A 245 6.16 15.23 -12.59
N ASN A 246 6.70 14.66 -11.52
CA ASN A 246 8.08 14.15 -11.50
C ASN A 246 8.21 12.82 -10.74
N GLY A 247 7.10 12.18 -10.39
CA GLY A 247 7.07 10.97 -9.60
C GLY A 247 5.93 10.97 -8.58
N MET A 248 5.64 9.79 -8.03
CA MET A 248 4.61 9.62 -7.01
C MET A 248 5.10 10.02 -5.61
N LEU A 249 4.18 10.52 -4.79
CA LEU A 249 4.34 10.52 -3.34
C LEU A 249 3.92 9.16 -2.79
N LEU A 250 4.80 8.49 -2.04
CA LEU A 250 4.44 7.25 -1.36
C LEU A 250 3.53 7.57 -0.17
N GLY A 251 2.48 6.78 -0.01
CA GLY A 251 1.50 6.93 1.06
C GLY A 251 1.39 5.68 1.93
N ALA A 252 0.55 5.82 2.95
CA ALA A 252 0.09 4.76 3.82
C ALA A 252 -1.43 4.90 3.99
N GLY A 253 -2.11 3.81 4.31
CA GLY A 253 -3.55 3.84 4.45
C GLY A 253 -4.19 2.49 4.70
N GLY A 254 -5.51 2.52 4.84
CA GLY A 254 -6.33 1.33 4.82
C GLY A 254 -7.75 1.64 4.39
N ILE A 255 -8.40 0.66 3.79
CA ILE A 255 -9.81 0.72 3.38
C ILE A 255 -10.56 -0.50 3.89
N GLY A 256 -11.88 -0.34 4.00
CA GLY A 256 -12.81 -1.43 4.29
C GLY A 256 -14.12 -1.19 3.54
N MET A 257 -14.57 -2.21 2.81
CA MET A 257 -15.84 -2.21 2.09
C MET A 257 -16.59 -3.50 2.39
N VAL A 258 -17.92 -3.40 2.46
CA VAL A 258 -18.79 -4.55 2.61
C VAL A 258 -19.67 -4.61 1.37
N LEU A 259 -19.50 -5.67 0.59
CA LEU A 259 -20.34 -5.98 -0.55
C LEU A 259 -21.34 -7.05 -0.11
N GLU A 260 -22.59 -6.89 -0.48
CA GLU A 260 -23.64 -7.87 -0.20
C GLU A 260 -24.67 -7.89 -1.32
N THR A 261 -25.44 -8.97 -1.40
CA THR A 261 -26.58 -9.03 -2.30
C THR A 261 -27.65 -8.02 -1.87
N GLU A 262 -28.40 -7.47 -2.83
CA GLU A 262 -29.51 -6.55 -2.51
C GLU A 262 -30.55 -7.22 -1.58
N GLY A 263 -30.81 -8.52 -1.78
CA GLY A 263 -31.69 -9.29 -0.90
C GLY A 263 -31.18 -9.37 0.54
N ALA A 264 -29.87 -9.55 0.75
CA ALA A 264 -29.28 -9.54 2.09
C ALA A 264 -29.32 -8.15 2.73
N ALA A 265 -29.07 -7.09 1.94
CA ALA A 265 -29.20 -5.70 2.40
C ALA A 265 -30.64 -5.37 2.82
N ALA A 266 -31.63 -5.77 2.02
CA ALA A 266 -33.05 -5.58 2.30
C ALA A 266 -33.49 -6.32 3.57
N ARG A 267 -33.07 -7.59 3.75
CA ARG A 267 -33.35 -8.35 4.98
C ARG A 267 -32.77 -7.67 6.21
N ARG A 268 -31.50 -7.25 6.14
CA ARG A 268 -30.81 -6.53 7.23
C ARG A 268 -31.53 -5.22 7.58
N HIS A 269 -32.05 -4.50 6.59
CA HIS A 269 -32.85 -3.31 6.84
C HIS A 269 -34.17 -3.64 7.54
N CYS A 270 -34.92 -4.63 7.04
CA CYS A 270 -36.19 -5.05 7.65
C CYS A 270 -36.01 -5.44 9.12
N GLU A 271 -34.96 -6.21 9.42
CA GLU A 271 -34.59 -6.57 10.79
C GLU A 271 -34.29 -5.33 11.65
N ALA A 272 -33.52 -4.38 11.12
CA ALA A 272 -33.15 -3.16 11.84
C ALA A 272 -34.37 -2.26 12.16
N VAL A 273 -35.41 -2.28 11.33
CA VAL A 273 -36.65 -1.52 11.56
C VAL A 273 -37.77 -2.33 12.23
N GLY A 274 -37.47 -3.57 12.66
CA GLY A 274 -38.40 -4.42 13.41
C GLY A 274 -39.50 -5.08 12.56
N ILE A 275 -39.37 -5.09 11.24
CA ILE A 275 -40.28 -5.80 10.34
C ILE A 275 -39.93 -7.29 10.39
N ARG A 276 -40.84 -8.10 10.95
CA ARG A 276 -40.66 -9.55 11.02
C ARG A 276 -40.77 -10.17 9.63
N ALA A 277 -39.77 -10.95 9.25
CA ALA A 277 -39.77 -11.73 8.02
C ALA A 277 -40.84 -12.84 8.06
N SER A 278 -42.05 -12.51 7.64
CA SER A 278 -43.06 -13.49 7.24
C SER A 278 -43.69 -13.02 5.92
N GLN A 279 -43.50 -13.80 4.85
CA GLN A 279 -43.82 -13.53 3.43
C GLN A 279 -42.71 -12.82 2.62
N PRO A 280 -42.66 -12.95 1.27
CA PRO A 280 -41.44 -12.89 0.45
C PRO A 280 -40.70 -11.56 0.60
N PRO A 281 -39.39 -11.48 0.28
CA PRO A 281 -38.61 -10.27 0.50
C PRO A 281 -39.32 -9.08 -0.16
N PRO A 282 -39.57 -7.99 0.60
CA PRO A 282 -40.17 -6.80 0.01
C PRO A 282 -39.26 -6.29 -1.12
N PRO A 283 -39.83 -5.65 -2.16
CA PRO A 283 -39.04 -5.01 -3.19
C PRO A 283 -38.04 -4.03 -2.55
N PRO A 284 -36.85 -3.82 -3.14
CA PRO A 284 -35.86 -2.91 -2.61
C PRO A 284 -36.51 -1.52 -2.39
N PRO A 285 -36.25 -0.87 -1.24
CA PRO A 285 -36.90 0.40 -0.93
C PRO A 285 -36.46 1.47 -1.93
N PRO A 286 -37.37 2.35 -2.41
CA PRO A 286 -37.10 3.37 -3.43
C PRO A 286 -36.14 4.48 -2.97
N SER A 287 -35.81 4.52 -1.68
CA SER A 287 -34.66 5.25 -1.15
C SER A 287 -34.11 4.45 0.02
N THR A 288 -32.93 3.86 -0.14
CA THR A 288 -32.27 3.20 0.99
C THR A 288 -31.83 4.27 1.99
N ASN A 289 -32.57 4.44 3.09
CA ASN A 289 -32.19 5.30 4.23
C ASN A 289 -30.85 4.84 4.86
N GLY A 290 -29.72 5.03 4.17
CA GLY A 290 -28.38 4.63 4.59
C GLY A 290 -28.08 3.13 4.56
N VAL A 291 -28.96 2.28 4.00
CA VAL A 291 -28.76 0.81 3.97
C VAL A 291 -27.72 0.42 2.93
N MET A 292 -27.81 1.00 1.73
CA MET A 292 -26.89 0.81 0.62
C MET A 292 -26.35 2.19 0.25
N LYS A 293 -25.05 2.27 -0.01
CA LYS A 293 -24.42 3.55 -0.41
C LYS A 293 -24.35 3.72 -1.93
N ALA A 294 -24.12 2.60 -2.63
CA ALA A 294 -24.01 2.52 -4.08
C ALA A 294 -24.25 1.06 -4.50
N ARG A 295 -24.55 0.84 -5.78
CA ARG A 295 -24.58 -0.47 -6.43
C ARG A 295 -23.25 -0.71 -7.16
N LEU A 296 -22.66 -1.89 -7.03
CA LEU A 296 -21.56 -2.33 -7.91
C LEU A 296 -22.20 -3.06 -9.10
N LEU A 297 -21.99 -2.55 -10.31
CA LEU A 297 -22.63 -3.10 -11.51
C LEU A 297 -21.71 -4.09 -12.22
N GLU A 298 -20.45 -3.73 -12.39
CA GLU A 298 -19.50 -4.54 -13.15
C GLU A 298 -18.08 -4.31 -12.73
N THR A 299 -17.29 -5.35 -12.91
CA THR A 299 -15.85 -5.29 -12.86
C THR A 299 -15.24 -6.01 -14.06
N GLN A 300 -14.06 -5.55 -14.49
CA GLN A 300 -13.26 -6.21 -15.51
C GLN A 300 -11.83 -6.27 -15.01
N ILE A 301 -11.24 -7.46 -14.98
CA ILE A 301 -9.86 -7.67 -14.57
C ILE A 301 -9.08 -8.37 -15.68
N SER A 302 -7.84 -7.96 -15.89
CA SER A 302 -6.97 -8.59 -16.88
C SER A 302 -5.50 -8.28 -16.60
N ASN A 303 -4.63 -8.95 -17.36
CA ASN A 303 -3.20 -8.73 -17.28
C ASN A 303 -2.65 -8.52 -18.69
N SER A 304 -2.02 -7.37 -18.95
CA SER A 304 -1.50 -7.08 -20.29
C SER A 304 -0.28 -7.92 -20.68
N ALA A 305 0.32 -8.67 -19.74
CA ALA A 305 1.54 -9.45 -19.93
C ALA A 305 2.66 -8.67 -20.65
N TYR A 306 2.73 -7.35 -20.42
CA TYR A 306 3.49 -6.44 -21.26
C TYR A 306 4.85 -6.12 -20.64
N HIS A 307 4.85 -5.60 -19.42
CA HIS A 307 6.06 -5.20 -18.72
C HIS A 307 5.85 -5.23 -17.18
N GLY A 308 6.94 -5.41 -16.43
CA GLY A 308 6.90 -5.44 -14.97
C GLY A 308 6.48 -4.11 -14.32
N ALA A 309 6.79 -2.98 -14.97
CA ALA A 309 6.55 -1.63 -14.46
C ALA A 309 5.78 -0.70 -15.42
N SER A 310 5.30 -1.24 -16.55
CA SER A 310 4.54 -0.48 -17.55
C SER A 310 3.40 -1.33 -18.09
N MET A 311 2.47 -0.72 -18.79
CA MET A 311 1.27 -1.36 -19.33
C MET A 311 1.12 -1.03 -20.80
N ASP A 312 0.58 -1.99 -21.55
CA ASP A 312 0.21 -1.76 -22.93
C ASP A 312 -1.08 -0.93 -23.01
N LYS A 313 -0.96 0.31 -23.52
CA LYS A 313 -2.10 1.22 -23.76
C LYS A 313 -3.14 0.62 -24.71
N HIS A 314 -2.72 -0.18 -25.70
CA HIS A 314 -3.65 -0.82 -26.63
C HIS A 314 -4.49 -1.86 -25.91
N HIS A 315 -3.87 -2.71 -25.08
CA HIS A 315 -4.59 -3.64 -24.23
C HIS A 315 -5.52 -2.94 -23.23
N ILE A 316 -5.10 -1.83 -22.60
CA ILE A 316 -5.99 -1.05 -21.71
C ILE A 316 -7.24 -0.57 -22.48
N ALA A 317 -7.09 -0.06 -23.70
CA ALA A 317 -8.21 0.38 -24.52
C ALA A 317 -9.14 -0.79 -24.91
N ILE A 318 -8.59 -1.94 -25.29
CA ILE A 318 -9.39 -3.15 -25.59
C ILE A 318 -10.21 -3.58 -24.37
N GLU A 319 -9.60 -3.56 -23.19
CA GLU A 319 -10.24 -4.00 -21.96
C GLU A 319 -11.27 -3.00 -21.43
N LEU A 320 -11.02 -1.69 -21.59
CA LEU A 320 -12.01 -0.65 -21.34
C LEU A 320 -13.19 -0.78 -22.31
N GLU A 321 -12.93 -1.04 -23.59
CA GLU A 321 -13.97 -1.24 -24.59
C GLU A 321 -14.83 -2.46 -24.25
N ARG A 322 -14.20 -3.58 -23.89
CA ARG A 322 -14.90 -4.79 -23.44
C ARG A 322 -15.77 -4.52 -22.20
N PHE A 323 -15.24 -3.75 -21.25
CA PHE A 323 -15.96 -3.34 -20.06
C PHE A 323 -17.20 -2.48 -20.38
N LEU A 324 -17.06 -1.48 -21.25
CA LEU A 324 -18.16 -0.61 -21.68
C LEU A 324 -19.22 -1.38 -22.48
N VAL A 325 -18.82 -2.30 -23.36
CA VAL A 325 -19.75 -3.17 -24.09
C VAL A 325 -20.51 -4.08 -23.14
N ALA A 326 -19.87 -4.58 -22.08
CA ALA A 326 -20.58 -5.32 -21.04
C ALA A 326 -21.62 -4.44 -20.33
N MET A 327 -21.34 -3.14 -20.10
CA MET A 327 -22.28 -2.16 -19.51
C MET A 327 -23.50 -1.90 -20.37
N GLU A 328 -23.28 -1.70 -21.65
CA GLU A 328 -24.36 -1.54 -22.62
C GLU A 328 -25.21 -2.81 -22.67
N ARG A 329 -24.59 -3.99 -22.70
CA ARG A 329 -25.29 -5.27 -22.84
C ARG A 329 -26.03 -5.72 -21.58
N ASN A 330 -25.38 -5.65 -20.43
CA ASN A 330 -25.89 -6.26 -19.18
C ASN A 330 -26.81 -5.29 -18.43
N TRP A 331 -26.61 -3.98 -18.59
CA TRP A 331 -27.30 -2.96 -17.82
C TRP A 331 -27.99 -1.88 -18.66
N GLY A 332 -27.85 -1.90 -19.99
CA GLY A 332 -28.45 -0.87 -20.85
C GLY A 332 -27.83 0.53 -20.66
N ILE A 333 -26.67 0.63 -20.00
CA ILE A 333 -26.02 1.91 -19.70
C ILE A 333 -25.08 2.26 -20.85
N SER A 334 -25.40 3.32 -21.59
CA SER A 334 -24.58 3.80 -22.71
C SER A 334 -23.34 4.57 -22.25
N ARG A 335 -22.34 4.64 -23.14
CA ARG A 335 -21.18 5.54 -22.97
C ARG A 335 -21.60 6.99 -22.76
N ASP A 336 -22.61 7.46 -23.48
CA ASP A 336 -23.17 8.82 -23.32
C ASP A 336 -23.67 9.05 -21.90
N ALA A 337 -24.41 8.09 -21.32
CA ALA A 337 -24.92 8.20 -19.96
C ALA A 337 -23.78 8.27 -18.92
N ILE A 338 -22.72 7.46 -19.11
CA ILE A 338 -21.51 7.52 -18.28
C ILE A 338 -20.78 8.85 -18.47
N ALA A 339 -20.67 9.36 -19.69
CA ALA A 339 -19.98 10.61 -19.97
C ALA A 339 -20.71 11.84 -19.40
N GLU A 340 -22.05 11.85 -19.43
CA GLU A 340 -22.86 12.98 -18.99
C GLU A 340 -23.05 13.03 -17.47
N SER A 341 -23.24 11.87 -16.84
CA SER A 341 -23.59 11.77 -15.42
C SER A 341 -22.57 10.96 -14.60
N GLY A 342 -21.43 10.62 -15.18
CA GLY A 342 -20.39 9.84 -14.51
C GLY A 342 -19.22 10.66 -13.99
N VAL A 343 -18.44 10.01 -13.13
CA VAL A 343 -17.12 10.45 -12.67
C VAL A 343 -16.14 9.32 -12.90
N TYR A 344 -14.98 9.63 -13.49
CA TYR A 344 -13.90 8.69 -13.69
C TYR A 344 -12.78 8.87 -12.67
N PHE A 345 -12.55 7.83 -11.87
CA PHE A 345 -11.51 7.77 -10.84
C PHE A 345 -10.22 7.20 -11.41
N SER A 346 -9.30 8.12 -11.67
CA SER A 346 -8.06 7.86 -12.37
C SER A 346 -7.04 7.06 -11.55
N HIS A 347 -6.24 6.24 -12.24
CA HIS A 347 -5.10 5.59 -11.60
C HIS A 347 -3.85 6.47 -11.52
N GLU A 348 -3.69 7.48 -12.38
CA GLU A 348 -2.48 8.32 -12.50
C GLU A 348 -1.73 8.55 -11.18
N THR A 349 -0.42 8.26 -11.19
CA THR A 349 0.44 8.23 -10.00
C THR A 349 1.35 9.45 -9.86
N CYS A 350 1.18 10.48 -10.66
CA CYS A 350 2.09 11.62 -10.83
C CYS A 350 3.46 11.23 -11.44
N THR A 351 3.55 10.05 -12.07
CA THR A 351 4.82 9.56 -12.64
C THR A 351 5.11 10.18 -13.99
N HIS A 352 6.39 10.50 -14.21
CA HIS A 352 6.86 11.10 -15.45
C HIS A 352 7.86 10.16 -16.14
N ALA A 353 7.36 9.32 -17.06
CA ALA A 353 8.18 8.52 -17.94
C ALA A 353 8.54 9.31 -19.21
N THR A 354 7.58 9.43 -20.13
CA THR A 354 7.65 10.29 -21.32
C THR A 354 6.24 10.85 -21.60
N PRO A 355 6.12 11.89 -22.44
CA PRO A 355 4.80 12.44 -22.83
C PRO A 355 3.85 11.41 -23.47
N THR A 356 4.36 10.26 -23.95
CA THR A 356 3.60 9.24 -24.68
C THR A 356 3.63 7.84 -24.04
N ALA A 357 4.21 7.71 -22.85
CA ALA A 357 4.31 6.44 -22.11
C ALA A 357 4.16 6.58 -20.59
N SER A 358 3.68 7.74 -20.11
CA SER A 358 3.29 7.91 -18.69
C SER A 358 1.98 7.17 -18.37
N CYS A 359 1.73 6.92 -17.08
CA CYS A 359 0.49 6.31 -16.61
C CYS A 359 -0.73 7.13 -17.08
N ALA A 360 -0.71 8.45 -16.87
CA ALA A 360 -1.75 9.37 -17.32
C ALA A 360 -1.95 9.30 -18.83
N PHE A 361 -0.86 9.29 -19.60
CA PHE A 361 -0.99 9.22 -21.05
C PHE A 361 -1.65 7.93 -21.51
N ASN A 362 -1.20 6.78 -21.01
CA ASN A 362 -1.77 5.48 -21.41
C ASN A 362 -3.26 5.37 -21.04
N GLU A 363 -3.61 5.85 -19.85
CA GLU A 363 -4.97 5.88 -19.34
C GLU A 363 -5.88 6.82 -20.14
N VAL A 364 -5.46 8.07 -20.35
CA VAL A 364 -6.20 9.07 -21.14
C VAL A 364 -6.29 8.66 -22.61
N TRP A 365 -5.25 8.03 -23.16
CA TRP A 365 -5.27 7.51 -24.52
C TRP A 365 -6.35 6.44 -24.67
N ALA A 366 -6.44 5.50 -23.72
CA ALA A 366 -7.48 4.46 -23.73
C ALA A 366 -8.89 5.06 -23.60
N LEU A 367 -9.10 6.00 -22.66
CA LEU A 367 -10.36 6.74 -22.56
C LEU A 367 -10.75 7.39 -23.89
N ARG A 368 -9.80 8.06 -24.55
CA ARG A 368 -10.03 8.74 -25.82
C ARG A 368 -10.37 7.78 -26.95
N GLN A 369 -9.77 6.58 -26.99
CA GLN A 369 -10.14 5.56 -27.97
C GLN A 369 -11.59 5.08 -27.78
N CYS A 370 -12.03 4.91 -26.52
CA CYS A 370 -13.34 4.33 -26.22
C CYS A 370 -14.50 5.35 -26.21
N PHE A 371 -14.24 6.57 -25.76
CA PHE A 371 -15.27 7.63 -25.65
C PHE A 371 -15.24 8.61 -26.83
N GLY A 372 -14.12 8.70 -27.56
CA GLY A 372 -13.90 9.80 -28.49
C GLY A 372 -13.73 11.15 -27.78
N GLU A 373 -13.37 12.19 -28.52
CA GLU A 373 -13.11 13.52 -27.94
C GLU A 373 -14.36 14.18 -27.36
N GLU A 374 -15.51 13.96 -28.01
CA GLU A 374 -16.76 14.59 -27.60
C GLU A 374 -17.22 14.11 -26.23
N LEU A 375 -17.42 12.79 -26.06
CA LEU A 375 -17.88 12.24 -24.79
C LEU A 375 -16.82 12.38 -23.69
N LEU A 376 -15.54 12.22 -24.03
CA LEU A 376 -14.46 12.43 -23.07
C LEU A 376 -14.44 13.87 -22.53
N SER A 377 -14.81 14.87 -23.34
CA SER A 377 -14.91 16.26 -22.87
C SER A 377 -16.06 16.49 -21.89
N ARG A 378 -17.06 15.60 -21.86
CA ARG A 378 -18.19 15.62 -20.93
C ARG A 378 -17.88 14.83 -19.65
N LEU A 379 -17.11 13.75 -19.74
CA LEU A 379 -16.77 12.91 -18.59
C LEU A 379 -15.89 13.66 -17.57
N VAL A 380 -16.36 13.77 -16.32
CA VAL A 380 -15.55 14.36 -15.24
C VAL A 380 -14.48 13.37 -14.80
N ILE A 381 -13.21 13.79 -14.81
CA ILE A 381 -12.07 12.99 -14.38
C ILE A 381 -11.56 13.51 -13.04
N ILE A 382 -11.26 12.60 -12.12
CA ILE A 382 -10.70 12.90 -10.81
C ILE A 382 -9.52 12.00 -10.47
N ASN A 383 -8.58 12.56 -9.70
CA ASN A 383 -7.52 11.82 -9.04
C ASN A 383 -7.46 12.21 -7.55
N THR A 384 -7.40 11.22 -6.66
CA THR A 384 -7.33 11.44 -5.20
C THR A 384 -5.90 11.41 -4.66
N LYS A 385 -4.94 10.87 -5.42
CA LYS A 385 -3.54 10.70 -4.98
C LYS A 385 -2.81 12.02 -4.78
N GLY A 386 -3.33 13.11 -5.36
CA GLY A 386 -2.92 14.47 -5.04
C GLY A 386 -3.10 14.85 -3.56
N PHE A 387 -4.04 14.21 -2.85
CA PHE A 387 -4.26 14.43 -1.41
C PHE A 387 -3.74 13.28 -0.55
N THR A 388 -3.85 12.05 -1.04
CA THR A 388 -3.58 10.84 -0.25
C THR A 388 -2.19 10.26 -0.46
N GLY A 389 -1.43 10.78 -1.44
CA GLY A 389 -0.30 10.05 -2.00
C GLY A 389 -0.75 8.73 -2.64
N HIS A 390 0.20 7.83 -2.85
CA HIS A 390 -0.02 6.50 -3.41
C HIS A 390 0.27 5.42 -2.36
N PRO A 391 -0.75 4.91 -1.65
CA PRO A 391 -0.61 3.88 -0.60
C PRO A 391 -0.60 2.45 -1.18
N MET A 392 0.16 2.26 -2.27
CA MET A 392 0.35 0.97 -2.94
C MET A 392 -0.98 0.28 -3.28
N GLY A 393 -1.24 -0.90 -2.70
CA GLY A 393 -2.44 -1.71 -2.97
C GLY A 393 -3.74 -1.19 -2.35
N VAL A 394 -3.69 -0.11 -1.57
CA VAL A 394 -4.88 0.52 -0.96
C VAL A 394 -5.51 1.51 -1.95
N SER A 395 -6.59 1.09 -2.62
CA SER A 395 -7.33 1.99 -3.52
C SER A 395 -8.32 2.84 -2.74
N PHE A 396 -7.90 4.01 -2.24
CA PHE A 396 -8.84 4.98 -1.67
C PHE A 396 -9.92 5.41 -2.67
N GLU A 397 -9.61 5.31 -3.97
CA GLU A 397 -10.52 5.66 -5.06
C GLU A 397 -11.80 4.83 -5.10
N ASP A 398 -11.76 3.54 -4.73
CA ASP A 398 -12.96 2.71 -4.68
C ASP A 398 -13.94 3.21 -3.60
N VAL A 399 -13.42 3.55 -2.42
CA VAL A 399 -14.23 4.13 -1.33
C VAL A 399 -14.68 5.55 -1.69
N ALA A 400 -13.81 6.35 -2.29
CA ALA A 400 -14.15 7.70 -2.72
C ALA A 400 -15.24 7.70 -3.81
N ALA A 401 -15.21 6.74 -4.74
CA ALA A 401 -16.25 6.55 -5.76
C ALA A 401 -17.63 6.33 -5.12
N VAL A 402 -17.70 5.43 -4.13
CA VAL A 402 -18.94 5.18 -3.37
C VAL A 402 -19.38 6.44 -2.60
N GLU A 403 -18.47 7.15 -1.95
CA GLU A 403 -18.83 8.36 -1.19
C GLU A 403 -19.24 9.55 -2.09
N VAL A 404 -18.67 9.69 -3.29
CA VAL A 404 -19.11 10.68 -4.28
C VAL A 404 -20.54 10.41 -4.71
N LEU A 405 -20.87 9.16 -5.05
CA LEU A 405 -22.23 8.76 -5.41
C LEU A 405 -23.21 8.97 -4.26
N HIS A 406 -22.81 8.60 -3.04
CA HIS A 406 -23.68 8.68 -1.87
C HIS A 406 -23.94 10.12 -1.42
N ARG A 407 -22.93 11.00 -1.48
CA ARG A 407 -23.03 12.38 -0.96
C ARG A 407 -23.35 13.42 -2.03
N GLY A 408 -23.14 13.10 -3.31
CA GLY A 408 -23.23 14.08 -4.39
C GLY A 408 -22.18 15.20 -4.28
N ILE A 409 -21.03 14.90 -3.68
CA ILE A 409 -19.92 15.86 -3.51
C ILE A 409 -18.65 15.23 -4.09
N ILE A 410 -18.06 15.89 -5.06
CA ILE A 410 -16.81 15.47 -5.70
C ILE A 410 -15.62 16.28 -5.14
N PRO A 411 -14.44 15.66 -4.88
CA PRO A 411 -13.23 16.40 -4.54
C PRO A 411 -12.63 17.13 -5.76
N PRO A 412 -11.92 18.25 -5.58
CA PRO A 412 -11.15 18.86 -6.66
C PRO A 412 -9.93 18.01 -7.04
N THR A 413 -9.32 18.26 -8.20
CA THR A 413 -7.98 17.75 -8.52
C THR A 413 -6.92 18.61 -7.81
N ALA A 414 -6.01 17.99 -7.05
CA ALA A 414 -4.99 18.74 -6.28
C ALA A 414 -3.92 19.39 -7.17
N ASN A 415 -3.44 20.57 -6.75
CA ASN A 415 -2.20 21.22 -7.21
C ASN A 415 -1.92 21.24 -8.72
N ASN A 416 -2.94 21.37 -9.58
CA ASN A 416 -2.79 21.30 -11.04
C ASN A 416 -3.07 22.64 -11.76
N PRO A 417 -2.19 23.66 -11.64
CA PRO A 417 -2.29 24.90 -12.40
C PRO A 417 -1.88 24.76 -13.88
N ALA A 418 -1.16 23.70 -14.28
CA ALA A 418 -0.62 23.54 -15.62
C ALA A 418 -0.85 22.13 -16.18
N VAL A 419 -2.05 21.89 -16.72
CA VAL A 419 -2.42 20.61 -17.35
C VAL A 419 -1.43 20.25 -18.45
N ASP A 420 -0.97 18.99 -18.47
CA ASP A 420 -0.04 18.49 -19.48
C ASP A 420 -0.65 18.54 -20.89
N PRO A 421 -0.06 19.31 -21.82
CA PRO A 421 -0.55 19.39 -23.20
C PRO A 421 -0.60 18.03 -23.93
N SER A 422 0.25 17.06 -23.56
CA SER A 422 0.27 15.74 -24.21
C SER A 422 -0.99 14.93 -23.92
N LEU A 423 -1.72 15.27 -22.86
CA LEU A 423 -2.97 14.60 -22.49
C LEU A 423 -4.18 15.15 -23.25
N GLY A 424 -4.03 16.29 -23.93
CA GLY A 424 -5.14 16.99 -24.59
C GLY A 424 -6.11 17.63 -23.59
N LYS A 425 -7.31 17.99 -24.07
CA LYS A 425 -8.33 18.63 -23.23
C LYS A 425 -9.01 17.60 -22.34
N LEU A 426 -8.97 17.81 -21.03
CA LEU A 426 -9.63 16.98 -20.03
C LEU A 426 -10.58 17.82 -19.16
N ARG A 427 -11.73 17.25 -18.79
CA ARG A 427 -12.64 17.85 -17.81
C ARG A 427 -12.26 17.37 -16.40
N LEU A 428 -11.23 17.97 -15.83
CA LEU A 428 -10.78 17.65 -14.47
C LEU A 428 -11.73 18.23 -13.41
N SER A 429 -11.98 17.47 -12.34
CA SER A 429 -12.83 17.90 -11.24
C SER A 429 -12.33 19.19 -10.58
N GLN A 430 -13.23 20.15 -10.39
CA GLN A 430 -13.00 21.41 -9.66
C GLN A 430 -13.51 21.37 -8.22
N GLY A 431 -14.07 20.22 -7.80
CA GLY A 431 -14.66 20.04 -6.48
C GLY A 431 -16.06 20.62 -6.34
N GLY A 432 -16.77 20.21 -5.29
CA GLY A 432 -18.09 20.74 -4.93
C GLY A 432 -19.23 19.78 -5.21
N ALA A 433 -20.45 20.31 -5.30
CA ALA A 433 -21.64 19.50 -5.54
C ALA A 433 -21.65 18.96 -6.98
N TYR A 434 -21.81 17.65 -7.12
CA TYR A 434 -21.92 16.96 -8.40
C TYR A 434 -22.76 15.70 -8.21
N ALA A 435 -23.97 15.70 -8.74
CA ALA A 435 -24.92 14.58 -8.64
C ALA A 435 -24.56 13.47 -9.64
N ALA A 436 -23.46 12.77 -9.37
CA ALA A 436 -23.03 11.64 -10.18
C ALA A 436 -24.05 10.49 -10.09
N LYS A 437 -24.43 9.93 -11.24
CA LYS A 437 -25.15 8.64 -11.33
C LYS A 437 -24.18 7.47 -11.38
N TYR A 438 -22.99 7.66 -11.95
CA TYR A 438 -22.00 6.61 -12.16
C TYR A 438 -20.62 7.01 -11.66
N ALA A 439 -19.86 6.06 -11.13
CA ALA A 439 -18.45 6.24 -10.80
C ALA A 439 -17.65 5.07 -11.40
N MET A 440 -16.84 5.38 -12.40
CA MET A 440 -15.99 4.41 -13.09
C MET A 440 -14.58 4.49 -12.52
N ARG A 441 -14.08 3.38 -12.00
CA ARG A 441 -12.73 3.24 -11.47
C ARG A 441 -11.86 2.49 -12.47
N PHE A 442 -10.68 3.02 -12.74
CA PHE A 442 -9.59 2.28 -13.36
C PHE A 442 -8.44 2.15 -12.37
N ALA A 443 -7.94 0.94 -12.17
CA ALA A 443 -6.74 0.67 -11.39
C ALA A 443 -5.72 -0.11 -12.21
N ALA A 444 -4.47 0.27 -12.03
CA ALA A 444 -3.32 -0.33 -12.66
C ALA A 444 -2.32 -0.80 -11.60
N GLY A 445 -1.52 -1.80 -11.92
CA GLY A 445 -0.53 -2.34 -10.99
C GLY A 445 0.70 -2.90 -11.69
N PHE A 446 1.82 -2.96 -10.96
CA PHE A 446 3.01 -3.66 -11.41
C PHE A 446 2.71 -5.10 -11.82
N GLY A 447 3.48 -5.58 -12.79
CA GLY A 447 3.20 -6.85 -13.47
C GLY A 447 2.04 -6.74 -14.47
N SER A 448 1.78 -5.54 -15.02
CA SER A 448 0.74 -5.30 -16.04
C SER A 448 -0.69 -5.61 -15.59
N GLN A 449 -1.02 -5.39 -14.32
CA GLN A 449 -2.37 -5.64 -13.78
C GLN A 449 -3.33 -4.52 -14.20
N VAL A 450 -4.50 -4.90 -14.72
CA VAL A 450 -5.59 -4.01 -15.14
C VAL A 450 -6.84 -4.37 -14.36
N ALA A 451 -7.51 -3.38 -13.77
CA ALA A 451 -8.81 -3.57 -13.16
C ALA A 451 -9.72 -2.36 -13.43
N PHE A 452 -10.97 -2.63 -13.80
CA PHE A 452 -12.05 -1.66 -13.89
C PHE A 452 -13.18 -2.04 -12.95
N ALA A 453 -13.88 -1.03 -12.42
CA ALA A 453 -15.12 -1.21 -11.66
C ALA A 453 -16.09 -0.07 -11.98
N LEU A 454 -17.38 -0.35 -12.09
CA LEU A 454 -18.43 0.65 -12.24
C LEU A 454 -19.38 0.56 -11.05
N TYR A 455 -19.45 1.66 -10.30
CA TYR A 455 -20.43 1.87 -9.26
C TYR A 455 -21.54 2.78 -9.78
N ALA A 456 -22.76 2.58 -9.32
CA ALA A 456 -23.90 3.42 -9.61
C ALA A 456 -24.55 3.93 -8.32
N ALA A 457 -25.13 5.13 -8.38
CA ALA A 457 -26.01 5.61 -7.32
C ALA A 457 -27.17 4.62 -7.14
N VAL A 458 -27.71 4.52 -5.93
CA VAL A 458 -28.82 3.59 -5.67
C VAL A 458 -29.98 3.95 -6.60
N ASP A 459 -30.44 5.19 -6.60
CA ASP A 459 -31.66 5.55 -7.35
C ASP A 459 -31.49 5.53 -8.89
N SER A 460 -30.25 5.50 -9.42
CA SER A 460 -30.02 5.60 -10.87
C SER A 460 -30.28 4.32 -11.67
N VAL A 461 -30.30 3.16 -11.02
CA VAL A 461 -30.51 1.86 -11.71
C VAL A 461 -32.00 1.52 -11.81
N ASP A 462 -32.81 2.00 -10.87
CA ASP A 462 -34.26 1.78 -10.89
C ASP A 462 -34.93 2.57 -12.03
N ASP A 463 -34.32 3.66 -12.50
CA ASP A 463 -34.73 4.40 -13.71
C ASP A 463 -34.59 3.55 -14.99
N VAL A 464 -33.58 2.68 -15.07
CA VAL A 464 -33.27 1.89 -16.29
C VAL A 464 -34.10 0.61 -16.35
N ALA A 465 -34.47 0.02 -15.20
CA ALA A 465 -35.32 -1.16 -15.15
C ALA A 465 -36.80 -0.88 -15.47
N GLN A 466 -37.20 0.40 -15.54
CA GLN A 466 -38.57 0.84 -15.83
C GLN A 466 -38.78 1.36 -17.27
N SER A 467 -37.70 1.51 -18.05
CA SER A 467 -37.70 1.89 -19.47
C SER A 467 -37.48 0.69 -20.36
#